data_AF-A0A955SJR9-F1
#
_entry.id   AF-A0A955SJR9-F1
#
_cell.length_a   1.000
_cell.length_b   1.000
_cell.length_c   1.000
_cell.angle_alpha   90.00
_cell.angle_beta   90.00
_cell.angle_gamma   90.00
#
_symmetry.space_group_name_H-M   'P 1'
#
loop_
_entity.id
_entity.type
_entity.pdbx_description
1 polymer ?
#
loop_
_entity_poly.entity_id
_entity_poly.type
_entity_poly.pdbx_seq_one_letter_code
_entity_poly.pdbx_strand_id
1 'polypeptide(L)'
;EICEIVDGPISAEVVSLEAAAMVKEGKELAKIHKNIVVKCPLIPEGLKATKQLSSEGVRVNVTLCFSPTQALLAAKAGAWCVSPFIGRLDDVSSNGMELIRQILTIYENYNFTTQVLVASVRNPQHVVEAALTGGHICTMPYGVFQQLVKHPLTDNGLQKFLSDWEARPSTKS
;
A
#
# COMPACT_ATOMS: atom_id res chain seq x y z
N GLU A 1 -14.88 -14.56 4.32
CA GLU A 1 -15.41 -13.47 3.47
C GLU A 1 -14.33 -12.73 2.66
N ILE A 2 -13.53 -11.79 3.19
CA ILE A 2 -12.58 -11.01 2.34
C ILE A 2 -11.62 -11.92 1.53
N CYS A 3 -11.09 -12.97 2.15
CA CYS A 3 -10.21 -13.93 1.49
C CYS A 3 -10.87 -14.76 0.38
N GLU A 4 -12.20 -14.83 0.33
CA GLU A 4 -12.94 -15.53 -0.72
C GLU A 4 -13.16 -14.63 -1.95
N ILE A 5 -13.11 -13.30 -1.75
CA ILE A 5 -13.36 -12.30 -2.79
C ILE A 5 -12.05 -11.82 -3.43
N VAL A 6 -10.99 -11.70 -2.64
CA VAL A 6 -9.72 -11.09 -3.07
C VAL A 6 -8.64 -12.16 -3.30
N ASP A 7 -8.32 -12.41 -4.57
CA ASP A 7 -7.18 -13.26 -4.97
C ASP A 7 -5.87 -12.46 -5.05
N GLY A 8 -5.56 -11.75 -3.97
CA GLY A 8 -4.35 -10.93 -3.83
C GLY A 8 -4.00 -10.70 -2.36
N PRO A 9 -2.85 -10.06 -2.05
CA PRO A 9 -2.38 -9.89 -0.68
C PRO A 9 -3.40 -9.16 0.22
N ILE A 10 -3.70 -9.71 1.39
CA ILE A 10 -4.62 -9.15 2.38
C ILE A 10 -3.85 -8.93 3.68
N SER A 11 -3.67 -7.66 4.08
CA SER A 11 -3.00 -7.36 5.35
C SER A 11 -3.96 -7.56 6.54
N ALA A 12 -3.56 -8.38 7.51
CA ALA A 12 -4.29 -8.61 8.77
C ALA A 12 -3.40 -8.27 9.96
N GLU A 13 -3.90 -7.45 10.89
CA GLU A 13 -3.10 -6.81 11.94
C GLU A 13 -3.11 -7.60 13.26
N VAL A 14 -1.94 -7.76 13.86
CA VAL A 14 -1.79 -8.24 15.24
C VAL A 14 -2.16 -7.12 16.22
N VAL A 15 -2.67 -7.49 17.39
CA VAL A 15 -3.12 -6.52 18.41
C VAL A 15 -2.24 -6.51 19.65
N SER A 16 -1.50 -7.59 19.90
CA SER A 16 -0.55 -7.68 21.00
C SER A 16 0.63 -6.73 20.85
N LEU A 17 1.28 -6.39 21.98
CA LEU A 17 2.45 -5.49 22.03
C LEU A 17 3.78 -6.22 22.26
N GLU A 18 3.74 -7.45 22.78
CA GLU A 18 4.94 -8.26 23.04
C GLU A 18 5.26 -9.17 21.84
N ALA A 19 6.53 -9.32 21.48
CA ALA A 19 6.92 -10.05 20.27
C ALA A 19 6.40 -11.49 20.26
N ALA A 20 6.52 -12.21 21.38
CA ALA A 20 6.07 -13.61 21.46
C ALA A 20 4.55 -13.74 21.21
N ALA A 21 3.76 -12.78 21.70
CA ALA A 21 2.32 -12.77 21.51
C ALA A 21 1.96 -12.37 20.07
N MET A 22 2.62 -11.35 19.49
CA MET A 22 2.45 -11.00 18.08
C MET A 22 2.80 -12.15 17.14
N VAL A 23 3.86 -12.91 17.43
CA VAL A 23 4.24 -14.08 16.63
C VAL A 23 3.16 -15.15 16.69
N LYS A 24 2.61 -15.43 17.87
CA LYS A 24 1.51 -16.39 18.03
C LYS A 24 0.28 -15.94 17.23
N GLU A 25 -0.15 -14.68 17.38
CA GLU A 25 -1.27 -14.11 16.62
C GLU A 25 -1.00 -14.16 15.11
N GLY A 26 0.18 -13.74 14.67
CA GLY A 26 0.58 -13.74 13.27
C GLY A 26 0.53 -15.12 12.64
N LYS A 27 0.94 -16.18 13.36
CA LYS A 27 0.82 -17.57 12.88
C LYS A 27 -0.63 -18.00 12.74
N GLU A 28 -1.50 -17.66 13.69
CA GLU A 28 -2.93 -17.98 13.57
C GLU A 28 -3.57 -17.23 12.40
N LEU A 29 -3.23 -15.96 12.20
CA LEU A 29 -3.68 -15.18 11.04
C LEU A 29 -3.21 -15.79 9.71
N ALA A 30 -1.93 -16.19 9.62
CA ALA A 30 -1.36 -16.76 8.40
C ALA A 30 -2.02 -18.10 7.99
N LYS A 31 -2.60 -18.85 8.94
CA LYS A 31 -3.35 -20.08 8.66
C LYS A 31 -4.69 -19.84 7.97
N ILE A 32 -5.25 -18.63 8.06
CA ILE A 32 -6.58 -18.32 7.51
C ILE A 32 -6.59 -18.49 5.99
N HIS A 33 -5.57 -17.95 5.31
CA HIS A 33 -5.46 -18.05 3.86
C HIS A 33 -4.03 -17.74 3.37
N LYS A 34 -3.59 -18.37 2.27
CA LYS A 34 -2.27 -18.13 1.64
C LYS A 34 -2.01 -16.64 1.31
N ASN A 35 -3.07 -15.89 1.07
CA ASN A 35 -2.98 -14.48 0.70
C ASN A 35 -2.79 -13.53 1.90
N ILE A 36 -2.88 -14.03 3.14
CA ILE A 36 -2.65 -13.21 4.33
C ILE A 36 -1.21 -12.71 4.38
N VAL A 37 -1.07 -11.43 4.71
CA VAL A 37 0.16 -10.76 5.08
C VAL A 37 -0.03 -10.25 6.51
N VAL A 38 0.76 -10.74 7.45
CA VAL A 38 0.64 -10.34 8.86
C VAL A 38 1.16 -8.91 8.99
N LYS A 39 0.38 -8.03 9.61
CA LYS A 39 0.75 -6.63 9.76
C LYS A 39 1.23 -6.38 11.18
N CYS A 40 2.47 -5.92 11.32
CA CYS A 40 3.12 -5.65 12.61
C CYS A 40 3.49 -4.15 12.72
N PRO A 41 3.35 -3.53 13.90
CA PRO A 41 3.74 -2.14 14.09
C PRO A 41 5.25 -1.97 14.10
N LEU A 42 5.73 -0.80 13.66
CA LEU A 42 7.15 -0.45 13.66
C LEU A 42 7.63 0.00 15.04
N ILE A 43 7.69 -0.97 15.96
CA ILE A 43 8.23 -0.85 17.32
C ILE A 43 9.26 -1.98 17.56
N PRO A 44 10.13 -1.92 18.58
CA PRO A 44 11.13 -2.95 18.84
C PRO A 44 10.56 -4.38 18.88
N GLU A 45 9.46 -4.60 19.59
CA GLU A 45 8.77 -5.89 19.66
C GLU A 45 8.17 -6.32 18.32
N GLY A 46 7.62 -5.38 17.55
CA GLY A 46 7.11 -5.64 16.20
C GLY A 46 8.20 -6.01 15.21
N LEU A 47 9.40 -5.43 15.31
CA LEU A 47 10.55 -5.81 14.51
C LEU A 47 11.11 -7.19 14.90
N LYS A 48 11.13 -7.53 16.19
CA LYS A 48 11.46 -8.89 16.67
C LYS A 48 10.47 -9.91 16.11
N ALA A 49 9.16 -9.62 16.20
CA ALA A 49 8.11 -10.46 15.64
C ALA A 49 8.25 -10.61 14.12
N THR A 50 8.53 -9.51 13.41
CA THR A 50 8.79 -9.50 11.97
C THR A 50 9.94 -10.43 11.60
N LYS A 51 11.04 -10.37 12.35
CA LYS A 51 12.20 -11.23 12.11
C LYS A 51 11.87 -12.71 12.28
N GLN A 52 11.13 -13.05 13.33
CA GLN A 52 10.73 -14.43 13.57
C GLN A 52 9.75 -14.93 12.51
N LEU A 53 8.65 -14.21 12.27
CA LEU A 53 7.62 -14.59 11.29
C LEU A 53 8.19 -14.73 9.87
N SER A 54 9.03 -13.78 9.44
CA SER A 54 9.67 -13.84 8.12
C SER A 54 10.63 -15.03 7.98
N SER A 55 11.39 -15.37 9.02
CA SER A 55 12.26 -16.55 9.02
C SER A 55 11.50 -17.87 8.91
N GLU A 56 10.22 -17.87 9.29
CA GLU A 56 9.30 -19.00 9.17
C GLU A 56 8.46 -18.95 7.87
N GLY A 57 8.78 -18.05 6.94
CA GLY A 57 8.11 -17.94 5.64
C GLY A 57 6.79 -17.17 5.65
N VAL A 58 6.40 -16.55 6.78
CA VAL A 58 5.20 -15.72 6.86
C VAL A 58 5.50 -14.34 6.29
N ARG A 59 4.68 -13.87 5.34
CA ARG A 59 4.80 -12.52 4.79
C ARG A 59 4.37 -11.50 5.84
N VAL A 60 5.21 -10.48 6.07
CA VAL A 60 4.96 -9.43 7.06
C VAL A 60 4.91 -8.04 6.41
N ASN A 61 3.88 -7.28 6.70
CA ASN A 61 3.74 -5.86 6.40
C ASN A 61 4.07 -5.04 7.65
N VAL A 62 5.20 -4.34 7.67
CA VAL A 62 5.54 -3.45 8.79
C VAL A 62 4.86 -2.09 8.60
N THR A 63 3.98 -1.71 9.52
CA THR A 63 3.13 -0.50 9.43
C THR A 63 3.56 0.59 10.41
N LEU A 64 2.96 1.79 10.31
CA LEU A 64 3.28 2.96 11.14
C LEU A 64 4.73 3.44 10.93
N CYS A 65 5.17 3.47 9.67
CA CYS A 65 6.47 4.01 9.28
C CYS A 65 6.35 5.51 8.94
N PHE A 66 7.21 6.32 9.54
CA PHE A 66 7.24 7.78 9.41
C PHE A 66 8.65 8.33 9.16
N SER A 67 9.69 7.49 9.09
CA SER A 67 11.04 7.92 8.73
C SER A 67 11.79 6.88 7.87
N PRO A 68 12.84 7.29 7.13
CA PRO A 68 13.63 6.35 6.33
C PRO A 68 14.41 5.35 7.19
N THR A 69 14.84 5.75 8.39
CA THR A 69 15.55 4.87 9.33
C THR A 69 14.64 3.76 9.86
N GLN A 70 13.37 4.07 10.10
CA GLN A 70 12.36 3.08 10.43
C GLN A 70 12.17 2.07 9.29
N ALA A 71 12.03 2.53 8.04
CA ALA A 71 11.92 1.66 6.88
C ALA A 71 13.14 0.77 6.68
N LEU A 72 14.35 1.29 6.94
CA LEU A 72 15.58 0.51 6.91
C LEU A 72 15.55 -0.64 7.93
N LEU A 73 15.06 -0.39 9.15
CA LEU A 73 14.91 -1.44 10.16
C LEU A 73 13.90 -2.51 9.75
N ALA A 74 12.78 -2.13 9.15
CA ALA A 74 11.78 -3.07 8.64
C ALA A 74 12.37 -4.00 7.57
N ALA A 75 13.13 -3.45 6.61
CA ALA A 75 13.79 -4.25 5.59
C ALA A 75 14.82 -5.22 6.18
N LYS A 76 15.65 -4.76 7.13
CA LYS A 76 16.63 -5.62 7.82
C LYS A 76 16.00 -6.70 8.68
N ALA A 77 14.78 -6.47 9.19
CA ALA A 77 14.00 -7.48 9.88
C ALA A 77 13.40 -8.54 8.94
N GLY A 78 13.42 -8.34 7.62
CA GLY A 78 12.89 -9.30 6.65
C GLY A 78 11.42 -9.04 6.28
N ALA A 79 10.95 -7.80 6.40
CA ALA A 79 9.59 -7.45 5.99
C ALA A 79 9.34 -7.73 4.50
N TRP A 80 8.16 -8.25 4.17
CA TRP A 80 7.70 -8.39 2.78
C TRP A 80 7.36 -7.03 2.18
N CYS A 81 6.75 -6.15 2.97
CA CYS A 81 6.60 -4.74 2.65
C CYS A 81 6.67 -3.86 3.90
N VAL A 82 6.98 -2.58 3.70
CA VAL A 82 6.82 -1.51 4.70
C VAL A 82 5.72 -0.56 4.24
N SER A 83 4.91 -0.06 5.19
CA SER A 83 3.84 0.90 4.94
C SER A 83 4.13 2.29 5.53
N PRO A 84 4.76 3.21 4.79
CA PRO A 84 4.90 4.61 5.19
C PRO A 84 3.57 5.36 5.08
N PHE A 85 3.22 6.16 6.09
CA PHE A 85 1.92 6.84 6.18
C PHE A 85 2.02 8.30 5.71
N ILE A 86 2.00 8.51 4.38
CA ILE A 86 2.28 9.82 3.78
C ILE A 86 1.26 10.89 4.20
N GLY A 87 -0.04 10.59 4.17
CA GLY A 87 -1.07 11.59 4.48
C GLY A 87 -1.07 12.04 5.94
N ARG A 88 -0.54 11.23 6.86
CA ARG A 88 -0.36 11.66 8.26
C ARG A 88 0.85 12.57 8.43
N LEU A 89 1.85 12.48 7.57
CA LEU A 89 2.95 13.44 7.52
C LEU A 89 2.48 14.77 6.94
N ASP A 90 1.66 14.73 5.89
CA ASP A 90 1.07 15.93 5.31
C ASP A 90 0.20 16.68 6.33
N ASP A 91 -0.55 15.96 7.17
CA ASP A 91 -1.36 16.55 8.26
C ASP A 91 -0.52 17.34 9.29
N VAL A 92 0.78 17.07 9.40
CA VAL A 92 1.73 17.77 10.29
C VAL A 92 2.73 18.62 9.51
N SER A 93 2.35 19.09 8.32
CA SER A 93 3.14 19.99 7.46
C SER A 93 4.48 19.44 7.01
N SER A 94 4.60 18.11 6.92
CA SER A 94 5.77 17.44 6.34
C SER A 94 5.42 16.87 4.96
N ASN A 95 6.37 16.82 4.02
CA ASN A 95 6.13 16.22 2.71
C ASN A 95 6.17 14.69 2.81
N GLY A 96 5.01 14.04 2.83
CA GLY A 96 4.92 12.58 2.92
C GLY A 96 5.53 11.85 1.73
N MET A 97 5.46 12.43 0.52
CA MET A 97 6.03 11.82 -0.68
C MET A 97 7.56 11.88 -0.72
N GLU A 98 8.18 12.83 -0.02
CA GLU A 98 9.64 12.86 0.15
C GLU A 98 10.14 11.64 0.93
N LEU A 99 9.38 11.17 1.92
CA LEU A 99 9.70 9.94 2.63
C LEU A 99 9.74 8.73 1.68
N ILE A 100 8.81 8.64 0.73
CA ILE A 100 8.79 7.53 -0.25
C ILE A 100 10.04 7.57 -1.13
N ARG A 101 10.41 8.74 -1.66
CA ARG A 101 11.64 8.92 -2.45
C ARG A 101 12.87 8.45 -1.69
N GLN A 102 13.03 8.90 -0.44
CA GLN A 102 14.17 8.52 0.40
C GLN A 102 14.22 7.01 0.67
N ILE A 103 13.09 6.37 0.95
CA ILE A 103 13.04 4.93 1.20
C ILE A 103 13.44 4.14 -0.04
N LEU A 104 12.92 4.51 -1.22
CA LEU A 104 13.25 3.82 -2.47
C LEU A 104 14.74 3.93 -2.80
N THR A 105 15.33 5.12 -2.70
CA THR A 105 16.78 5.31 -2.88
C THR A 105 17.59 4.43 -1.93
N ILE A 106 17.20 4.36 -0.65
CA ILE A 106 17.87 3.49 0.33
C ILE A 106 17.72 2.01 -0.07
N TYR A 107 16.52 1.60 -0.47
CA TYR A 107 16.26 0.20 -0.83
C TYR A 107 17.03 -0.22 -2.08
N GLU A 108 17.13 0.66 -3.07
CA GLU A 108 17.96 0.46 -4.25
C GLU A 108 19.45 0.33 -3.88
N ASN A 109 19.98 1.26 -3.08
CA ASN A 109 21.39 1.29 -2.67
C ASN A 109 21.86 0.00 -1.95
N TYR A 110 20.97 -0.64 -1.20
CA TYR A 110 21.28 -1.86 -0.44
C TYR A 110 20.67 -3.12 -1.04
N ASN A 111 20.07 -3.03 -2.23
CA ASN A 111 19.36 -4.12 -2.91
C ASN A 111 18.32 -4.82 -2.01
N PHE A 112 17.57 -4.06 -1.22
CA PHE A 112 16.48 -4.62 -0.44
C PHE A 112 15.33 -5.05 -1.37
N THR A 113 14.80 -6.24 -1.10
CA THR A 113 13.61 -6.78 -1.81
C THR A 113 12.30 -6.43 -1.12
N THR A 114 12.35 -5.83 0.07
CA THR A 114 11.18 -5.31 0.78
C THR A 114 10.47 -4.28 -0.09
N GLN A 115 9.17 -4.46 -0.28
CA GLN A 115 8.37 -3.53 -1.09
C GLN A 115 7.96 -2.30 -0.29
N VAL A 116 7.87 -1.16 -0.97
CA VAL A 116 7.34 0.09 -0.42
C VAL A 116 5.85 0.19 -0.74
N LEU A 117 5.01 0.01 0.27
CA LEU A 117 3.57 0.13 0.19
C LEU A 117 3.17 1.55 0.63
N VAL A 118 2.90 2.43 -0.33
CA VAL A 118 2.46 3.80 -0.07
C VAL A 118 1.08 3.76 0.58
N ALA A 119 1.01 4.12 1.87
CA ALA A 119 -0.19 4.06 2.68
C ALA A 119 -0.60 5.44 3.20
N SER A 120 -1.82 5.53 3.75
CA SER A 120 -2.43 6.80 4.14
C SER A 120 -2.58 7.78 2.96
N VAL A 121 -2.93 7.26 1.77
CA VAL A 121 -3.28 8.03 0.57
C VAL A 121 -4.59 8.80 0.82
N ARG A 122 -4.62 10.09 0.47
CA ARG A 122 -5.75 11.00 0.75
C ARG A 122 -6.45 11.51 -0.51
N ASN A 123 -5.75 11.55 -1.64
CA ASN A 123 -6.23 12.18 -2.87
C ASN A 123 -5.59 11.50 -4.10
N PRO A 124 -6.12 11.74 -5.32
CA PRO A 124 -5.54 11.21 -6.56
C PRO A 124 -4.09 11.65 -6.82
N GLN A 125 -3.70 12.84 -6.36
CA GLN A 125 -2.35 13.36 -6.56
C GLN A 125 -1.29 12.51 -5.86
N HIS A 126 -1.58 11.99 -4.66
CA HIS A 126 -0.69 11.02 -3.98
C HIS A 126 -0.49 9.75 -4.80
N VAL A 127 -1.52 9.30 -5.54
CA VAL A 127 -1.42 8.10 -6.39
C VAL A 127 -0.51 8.36 -7.59
N VAL A 128 -0.66 9.53 -8.22
CA VAL A 128 0.22 9.97 -9.32
C VAL A 128 1.67 10.08 -8.83
N GLU A 129 1.90 10.75 -7.71
CA GLU A 129 3.26 10.90 -7.17
C GLU A 129 3.87 9.58 -6.72
N ALA A 130 3.07 8.68 -6.12
CA ALA A 130 3.52 7.32 -5.79
C ALA A 130 3.97 6.56 -7.03
N ALA A 131 3.19 6.63 -8.12
CA ALA A 131 3.53 5.98 -9.38
C ALA A 131 4.80 6.57 -10.02
N LEU A 132 4.91 7.90 -10.09
CA LEU A 132 6.09 8.59 -10.62
C LEU A 132 7.36 8.32 -9.81
N THR A 133 7.21 8.19 -8.49
CA THR A 133 8.32 7.94 -7.56
C THR A 133 8.81 6.49 -7.62
N GLY A 134 7.99 5.55 -8.14
CA GLY A 134 8.31 4.12 -8.15
C GLY A 134 7.85 3.36 -6.90
N GLY A 135 6.81 3.84 -6.22
CA GLY A 135 6.19 3.12 -5.12
C GLY A 135 5.65 1.76 -5.61
N HIS A 136 6.08 0.67 -4.97
CA HIS A 136 5.78 -0.70 -5.41
C HIS A 136 4.30 -1.06 -5.30
N ILE A 137 3.65 -0.62 -4.22
CA ILE A 137 2.23 -0.87 -3.93
C ILE A 137 1.61 0.44 -3.44
N CYS A 138 0.36 0.72 -3.81
CA CYS A 138 -0.40 1.86 -3.32
C CYS A 138 -1.71 1.36 -2.71
N THR A 139 -1.94 1.62 -1.41
CA THR A 139 -3.22 1.33 -0.76
C THR A 139 -3.99 2.63 -0.55
N MET A 140 -5.26 2.63 -0.92
CA MET A 140 -6.09 3.83 -0.87
C MET A 140 -7.53 3.52 -0.43
N PRO A 141 -8.24 4.49 0.17
CA PRO A 141 -9.67 4.37 0.42
C PRO A 141 -10.48 4.26 -0.88
N TYR A 142 -11.64 3.60 -0.83
CA TYR A 142 -12.54 3.45 -1.98
C TYR A 142 -12.95 4.79 -2.62
N GLY A 143 -13.17 5.82 -1.79
CA GLY A 143 -13.51 7.16 -2.30
C GLY A 143 -12.41 7.78 -3.18
N VAL A 144 -11.13 7.55 -2.87
CA VAL A 144 -10.01 8.00 -3.72
C VAL A 144 -9.97 7.18 -5.00
N PHE A 145 -10.15 5.86 -4.90
CA PHE A 145 -10.20 4.98 -6.08
C PHE A 145 -11.26 5.43 -7.09
N GLN A 146 -12.48 5.74 -6.63
CA GLN A 146 -13.54 6.24 -7.51
C GLN A 146 -13.23 7.58 -8.17
N GLN A 147 -12.35 8.40 -7.58
CA GLN A 147 -11.94 9.67 -8.18
C GLN A 147 -10.94 9.47 -9.32
N LEU A 148 -10.15 8.38 -9.33
CA LEU A 148 -9.09 8.16 -10.30
C LEU A 148 -9.57 8.09 -11.76
N VAL A 149 -10.80 7.61 -11.98
CA VAL A 149 -11.39 7.47 -13.31
C VAL A 149 -12.14 8.72 -13.78
N LYS A 150 -12.29 9.72 -12.92
CA LYS A 150 -13.08 10.92 -13.21
C LYS A 150 -12.21 12.01 -13.81
N HIS A 151 -12.65 12.57 -14.94
CA HIS A 151 -12.03 13.75 -15.52
C HIS A 151 -13.07 14.54 -16.34
N PRO A 152 -13.22 15.87 -16.14
CA PRO A 152 -14.29 16.64 -16.79
C PRO A 152 -14.19 16.63 -18.32
N LEU A 153 -12.96 16.55 -18.87
CA LEU A 153 -12.79 16.42 -20.33
C LEU A 153 -13.20 15.04 -20.86
N THR A 154 -13.14 13.99 -20.03
CA THR A 154 -13.65 12.66 -20.42
C THR A 154 -15.16 12.71 -20.53
N ASP A 155 -15.84 13.30 -19.54
CA ASP A 155 -17.29 13.43 -19.53
C ASP A 155 -17.77 14.28 -20.73
N ASN A 156 -17.14 15.43 -20.96
CA ASN A 156 -17.45 16.31 -22.10
C ASN A 156 -17.19 15.60 -23.44
N GLY A 157 -16.08 14.86 -23.55
CA GLY A 157 -15.75 14.10 -24.75
C GLY A 157 -16.77 13.01 -25.05
N LEU A 158 -17.20 12.26 -24.04
CA LEU A 158 -18.22 11.21 -24.18
C LEU A 158 -19.56 11.80 -24.60
N GLN A 159 -20.00 12.90 -23.99
CA GLN A 159 -21.24 13.58 -24.37
C GLN A 159 -21.21 14.02 -25.84
N LYS A 160 -20.08 14.56 -26.30
CA LYS A 160 -19.90 14.95 -27.70
C LYS A 160 -19.97 13.74 -28.64
N PHE A 161 -19.28 12.64 -28.31
CA PHE A 161 -19.31 11.42 -29.12
C PHE A 161 -20.71 10.83 -29.26
N LEU A 162 -21.49 10.82 -28.17
CA LEU A 162 -22.88 10.34 -28.20
C LEU A 162 -23.77 11.25 -29.07
N SER A 163 -23.59 12.57 -28.94
CA SER A 163 -24.33 13.55 -29.76
C SER A 163 -24.02 13.40 -31.26
N ASP A 164 -22.75 13.25 -31.62
CA ASP A 164 -22.32 13.07 -33.01
C ASP A 164 -22.83 11.72 -33.58
N TRP A 165 -22.89 10.67 -32.74
CA TRP A 165 -23.43 9.37 -33.14
C TRP A 165 -24.93 9.39 -33.39
N GLU A 166 -25.70 10.13 -32.59
CA GLU A 166 -27.15 10.30 -32.80
C GLU A 166 -27.46 11.15 -34.03
N ALA A 167 -26.64 12.16 -34.31
CA ALA A 167 -26.79 13.07 -35.44
C ALA A 167 -26.39 12.45 -36.80
N ARG A 168 -25.83 11.23 -36.82
CA ARG A 168 -25.40 10.59 -38.07
C ARG A 168 -26.60 10.27 -38.98
N PRO A 169 -26.47 10.40 -40.31
CA PRO A 169 -27.52 9.97 -41.23
C PRO A 169 -27.77 8.47 -41.07
N SER A 170 -29.02 8.04 -40.92
CA SER A 170 -29.36 6.62 -40.92
C SER A 170 -29.05 6.03 -42.30
N THR A 171 -28.08 5.12 -42.39
CA THR A 171 -27.97 4.22 -43.54
C THR A 171 -29.14 3.24 -43.48
N LYS A 172 -30.31 3.66 -43.95
CA LYS A 172 -31.37 2.74 -44.38
C LYS A 172 -30.91 2.16 -45.73
N SER A 173 -30.42 0.92 -45.71
CA SER A 173 -30.47 0.02 -46.87
C SER A 173 -31.85 -0.59 -46.99
#